data_AF-J3M9Q9-F1
#
_entry.id   AF-J3M9Q9-F1
#
_cell.length_a   1.000
_cell.length_b   1.000
_cell.length_c   1.000
_cell.angle_alpha   90.00
_cell.angle_beta   90.00
_cell.angle_gamma   90.00
#
_symmetry.space_group_name_H-M   'P 1'
#
loop_
_entity.id
_entity.type
_entity.pdbx_description
1 polymer ?
#
loop_
_entity_poly.entity_id
_entity_poly.type
_entity_poly.pdbx_seq_one_letter_code
_entity_poly.pdbx_strand_id
1 'polypeptide(L)'
;MSSVLNKLTNAAERESSESQALIADIRKAIGEIRNVAVDYEKDGKSDKVKKLEEAALELVASNVDCTCYAEAIREVPRAYQPSNQSTDFEKLIEAEVNKVKADSSTSVENHPLIRQFREAV
;
A
#
# COMPACT_ATOMS: atom_id res chain seq x y z
N MET A 1 -5.46 -15.67 -27.08
CA MET A 1 -5.72 -15.45 -25.65
C MET A 1 -7.22 -15.63 -25.40
N SER A 2 -7.62 -16.33 -24.34
CA SER A 2 -9.05 -16.60 -24.08
C SER A 2 -9.77 -15.30 -23.70
N SER A 3 -11.05 -15.17 -24.09
CA SER A 3 -11.89 -14.01 -23.73
C SER A 3 -11.94 -13.77 -22.21
N VAL A 4 -11.87 -14.84 -21.41
CA VAL A 4 -11.84 -14.78 -19.94
C VAL A 4 -10.54 -14.18 -19.42
N LEU A 5 -9.39 -14.59 -19.96
CA LEU A 5 -8.10 -14.05 -19.54
C LEU A 5 -8.03 -12.54 -19.82
N ASN A 6 -8.50 -12.08 -20.97
CA ASN A 6 -8.52 -10.65 -21.29
C ASN A 6 -9.42 -9.86 -20.34
N LYS A 7 -10.58 -10.40 -19.95
CA LYS A 7 -11.47 -9.76 -18.96
C LYS A 7 -10.80 -9.67 -17.60
N LEU A 8 -10.12 -10.74 -17.17
CA LEU A 8 -9.41 -10.79 -15.91
C LEU A 8 -8.24 -9.79 -15.89
N THR A 9 -7.47 -9.71 -16.99
CA THR A 9 -6.40 -8.71 -17.16
C THR A 9 -6.95 -7.29 -17.03
N ASN A 10 -8.01 -6.95 -17.76
CA ASN A 10 -8.59 -5.60 -17.70
C ASN A 10 -9.12 -5.26 -16.29
N ALA A 11 -9.74 -6.23 -15.60
CA ALA A 11 -10.22 -6.03 -14.23
C ALA A 11 -9.06 -5.81 -13.24
N ALA A 12 -8.02 -6.65 -13.33
CA ALA A 12 -6.83 -6.53 -12.50
C ALA A 12 -6.08 -5.19 -12.74
N GLU A 13 -5.94 -4.77 -14.00
CA GLU A 13 -5.33 -3.48 -14.34
C GLU A 13 -6.13 -2.31 -13.79
N ARG A 14 -7.46 -2.36 -13.91
CA ARG A 14 -8.34 -1.33 -13.36
C ARG A 14 -8.21 -1.24 -11.84
N GLU A 15 -8.31 -2.36 -11.12
CA GLU A 15 -8.22 -2.34 -9.66
C GLU A 15 -6.84 -1.97 -9.15
N SER A 16 -5.78 -2.42 -9.84
CA SER A 16 -4.41 -1.98 -9.55
C SER A 16 -4.29 -0.47 -9.74
N SER A 17 -4.87 0.10 -10.81
CA SER A 17 -4.86 1.55 -11.06
C SER A 17 -5.65 2.34 -10.02
N GLU A 18 -6.83 1.87 -9.62
CA GLU A 18 -7.62 2.51 -8.56
C GLU A 18 -6.87 2.46 -7.21
N SER A 19 -6.20 1.35 -6.92
CA SER A 19 -5.33 1.22 -5.74
C SER A 19 -4.14 2.18 -5.77
N GLN A 20 -3.53 2.42 -6.93
CA GLN A 20 -2.43 3.39 -7.08
C GLN A 20 -2.88 4.83 -6.79
N ALA A 21 -4.12 5.19 -7.13
CA ALA A 21 -4.67 6.50 -6.77
C ALA A 21 -4.79 6.65 -5.24
N LEU A 22 -5.31 5.62 -4.55
CA LEU A 22 -5.39 5.60 -3.09
C LEU A 22 -4.00 5.67 -2.44
N ILE A 23 -3.01 4.94 -2.96
CA ILE A 23 -1.62 4.98 -2.49
C ILE A 23 -1.07 6.41 -2.59
N ALA A 24 -1.34 7.12 -3.69
CA ALA A 24 -0.92 8.51 -3.85
C ALA A 24 -1.57 9.44 -2.81
N ASP A 25 -2.86 9.26 -2.54
CA ASP A 25 -3.59 10.03 -1.54
C ASP A 25 -3.06 9.77 -0.12
N ILE A 26 -2.75 8.52 0.24
CA ILE A 26 -2.14 8.19 1.54
C ILE A 26 -0.78 8.87 1.69
N ARG A 27 0.08 8.82 0.65
CA ARG A 27 1.39 9.50 0.67
C ARG A 27 1.24 11.01 0.86
N LYS A 28 0.25 11.62 0.22
CA LYS A 28 -0.07 13.03 0.40
C LYS A 28 -0.49 13.33 1.84
N ALA A 29 -1.39 12.52 2.40
CA ALA A 29 -1.84 12.67 3.79
C ALA A 29 -0.68 12.56 4.80
N ILE A 30 0.27 11.64 4.59
CA ILE A 30 1.48 11.54 5.42
C ILE A 30 2.31 12.84 5.36
N GLY A 31 2.44 13.44 4.16
CA GLY A 31 3.09 14.73 3.99
C GLY A 31 2.39 15.88 4.71
N GLU A 32 1.06 15.89 4.71
CA GLU A 32 0.26 16.88 5.44
C GLU A 32 0.39 16.70 6.96
N ILE A 33 0.34 15.46 7.46
CA ILE A 33 0.57 15.12 8.87
C ILE A 33 1.94 15.62 9.34
N ARG A 34 2.99 15.42 8.52
CA ARG A 34 4.32 15.97 8.80
C ARG A 34 4.29 17.49 8.93
N ASN A 35 3.68 18.20 7.99
CA ASN A 35 3.64 19.66 8.01
C ASN A 35 2.96 20.17 9.29
N VAL A 36 1.87 19.54 9.72
CA VAL A 36 1.19 19.86 10.99
C VAL A 36 2.08 19.53 12.20
N ALA A 37 2.84 18.44 12.17
CA ALA A 37 3.77 18.07 13.23
C ALA A 37 4.88 19.12 13.41
N VAL A 38 5.44 19.62 12.30
CA VAL A 38 6.43 20.71 12.32
C VAL A 38 5.88 21.96 13.00
N ASP A 39 4.62 22.31 12.76
CA ASP A 39 3.99 23.47 13.42
C ASP A 39 3.73 23.23 14.91
N TYR A 40 3.36 22.00 15.29
CA TYR A 40 3.25 21.64 16.72
C TYR A 40 4.59 21.63 17.43
N GLU A 41 5.68 21.25 16.76
CA GLU A 41 7.03 21.29 17.35
C GLU A 41 7.47 22.73 17.62
N LYS A 42 7.24 23.65 16.67
CA LYS A 42 7.49 25.10 16.88
C LYS A 42 6.71 25.67 18.07
N ASP A 43 5.50 25.16 18.29
CA ASP A 43 4.64 25.54 19.40
C ASP A 43 5.01 24.84 20.74
N GLY A 44 6.02 23.97 20.76
CA GLY A 44 6.42 23.19 21.94
C GLY A 44 5.41 22.12 22.37
N LYS A 45 4.55 21.66 21.46
CA LYS A 45 3.48 20.67 21.72
C LYS A 45 3.93 19.24 21.42
N SER A 46 4.98 18.80 22.10
CA SER A 46 5.62 17.49 21.84
C SER A 46 4.68 16.29 22.02
N ASP A 47 3.65 16.40 22.86
CA ASP A 47 2.62 15.36 23.02
C ASP A 47 1.79 15.15 21.73
N LYS A 48 1.54 16.24 20.99
CA LYS A 48 0.82 16.19 19.71
C LYS A 48 1.72 15.70 18.59
N VAL A 49 2.97 16.12 18.57
CA VAL A 49 3.98 15.62 17.62
C VAL A 49 4.07 14.10 17.69
N LYS A 50 4.17 13.53 18.90
CA LYS A 50 4.21 12.08 19.10
C LYS A 50 2.96 11.38 18.56
N LYS A 51 1.76 11.92 18.80
CA LYS A 51 0.50 11.36 18.25
C LYS A 51 0.47 11.39 16.73
N LEU A 52 1.03 12.43 16.12
CA LEU A 52 1.13 12.54 14.66
C LEU A 52 2.17 11.56 14.09
N GLU A 53 3.27 11.29 14.80
CA GLU A 53 4.22 10.25 14.42
C GLU A 53 3.58 8.85 14.47
N GLU A 54 2.83 8.55 15.54
CA GLU A 54 2.07 7.29 15.67
C GLU A 54 1.07 7.12 14.51
N ALA A 55 0.30 8.18 14.19
CA ALA A 55 -0.61 8.15 13.04
C ALA A 55 0.15 8.00 11.70
N ALA A 56 1.30 8.64 11.54
CA ALA A 56 2.11 8.50 10.33
C ALA A 56 2.65 7.07 10.17
N LEU A 57 3.05 6.40 11.26
CA LEU A 57 3.46 4.99 11.25
C LEU A 57 2.33 4.08 10.77
N GLU A 58 1.11 4.26 11.28
CA GLU A 58 -0.07 3.49 10.87
C GLU A 58 -0.42 3.73 9.39
N LEU A 59 -0.37 4.98 8.93
CA LEU A 59 -0.61 5.31 7.52
C LEU A 59 0.46 4.74 6.59
N VAL A 60 1.74 4.75 7.02
CA VAL A 60 2.83 4.17 6.23
C VAL A 60 2.68 2.65 6.13
N ALA A 61 2.34 1.97 7.23
CA ALA A 61 2.04 0.54 7.22
C ALA A 61 0.90 0.22 6.23
N SER A 62 -0.20 0.99 6.30
CA SER A 62 -1.33 0.87 5.38
C SER A 62 -0.93 1.13 3.92
N ASN A 63 -0.09 2.13 3.67
CA ASN A 63 0.43 2.43 2.33
C ASN A 63 1.28 1.29 1.75
N VAL A 64 2.12 0.66 2.58
CA VAL A 64 2.92 -0.52 2.18
C VAL A 64 1.98 -1.67 1.84
N ASP A 65 1.00 -1.97 2.69
CA ASP A 65 0.02 -3.02 2.43
C ASP A 65 -0.74 -2.77 1.12
N CYS A 66 -1.29 -1.57 0.91
CA CYS A 66 -1.97 -1.19 -0.33
C CYS A 66 -1.07 -1.37 -1.56
N THR A 67 0.22 -1.03 -1.45
CA THR A 67 1.20 -1.23 -2.54
C THR A 67 1.35 -2.72 -2.86
N CYS A 68 1.53 -3.56 -1.84
CA CYS A 68 1.61 -5.01 -2.01
C CYS A 68 0.34 -5.59 -2.65
N TYR A 69 -0.85 -5.14 -2.22
CA TYR A 69 -2.11 -5.58 -2.82
C TYR A 69 -2.25 -5.16 -4.28
N ALA A 70 -1.92 -3.92 -4.61
CA ALA A 70 -2.00 -3.41 -5.98
C ALA A 70 -1.07 -4.18 -6.93
N GLU A 71 0.12 -4.56 -6.46
CA GLU A 71 1.07 -5.38 -7.21
C GLU A 71 0.57 -6.82 -7.35
N ALA A 72 0.11 -7.44 -6.25
CA ALA A 72 -0.40 -8.80 -6.25
C ALA A 72 -1.59 -8.98 -7.20
N ILE A 73 -2.56 -8.05 -7.16
CA ILE A 73 -3.73 -8.05 -8.06
C ILE A 73 -3.28 -8.05 -9.53
N ARG A 74 -2.23 -7.29 -9.87
CA ARG A 74 -1.72 -7.22 -11.24
C ARG A 74 -1.09 -8.53 -11.72
N GLU A 75 -0.62 -9.37 -10.80
CA GLU A 75 -0.02 -10.68 -11.12
C GLU A 75 -1.07 -11.81 -11.22
N VAL A 76 -2.28 -11.62 -10.68
CA VAL A 76 -3.38 -12.60 -10.72
C VAL A 76 -3.67 -13.14 -12.13
N PRO A 77 -3.76 -12.31 -13.21
CA PRO A 77 -3.99 -12.83 -14.56
C PRO A 77 -2.87 -13.75 -15.06
N ARG A 78 -1.62 -13.53 -14.61
CA ARG A 78 -0.48 -14.38 -14.98
C ARG A 78 -0.47 -15.70 -14.19
N ALA A 79 -0.92 -15.66 -12.94
CA ALA A 79 -1.05 -16.82 -12.09
C ALA A 79 -2.29 -17.68 -12.43
N TYR A 80 -3.29 -17.08 -13.08
CA TYR A 80 -4.52 -17.76 -13.48
C TYR A 80 -4.27 -18.84 -14.55
N GLN A 81 -4.58 -20.08 -14.20
CA GLN A 81 -4.60 -21.20 -15.14
C GLN A 81 -6.05 -21.61 -15.44
N PRO A 82 -6.53 -21.40 -16.68
CA PRO A 82 -7.85 -21.85 -17.09
C PRO A 82 -7.97 -23.37 -16.97
N SER A 83 -9.01 -23.86 -16.33
CA SER A 83 -9.31 -25.30 -16.22
C SER A 83 -10.82 -25.55 -16.31
N ASN A 84 -11.20 -26.83 -16.34
CA ASN A 84 -12.61 -27.23 -16.31
C ASN A 84 -13.23 -27.12 -14.90
N GLN A 85 -12.43 -26.83 -13.87
CA GLN A 85 -12.88 -26.64 -12.50
C GLN A 85 -13.06 -25.15 -12.18
N SER A 86 -13.94 -24.84 -11.22
CA SER A 86 -14.08 -23.48 -10.70
C SER A 86 -12.79 -23.03 -10.02
N THR A 87 -12.31 -21.84 -10.36
CA THR A 87 -11.17 -21.23 -9.69
C THR A 87 -11.62 -20.55 -8.39
N ASP A 88 -10.90 -20.83 -7.32
CA ASP A 88 -11.00 -20.11 -6.04
C ASP A 88 -10.14 -18.84 -6.14
N PHE A 89 -10.76 -17.73 -6.56
CA PHE A 89 -10.05 -16.47 -6.78
C PHE A 89 -9.56 -15.83 -5.48
N GLU A 90 -10.22 -16.10 -4.36
CA GLU A 90 -9.80 -15.62 -3.04
C GLU A 90 -8.43 -16.22 -2.70
N LYS A 91 -8.30 -17.54 -2.77
CA LYS A 91 -7.00 -18.21 -2.55
C LYS A 91 -5.92 -17.79 -3.54
N LEU A 92 -6.29 -17.55 -4.80
CA LEU A 92 -5.35 -17.10 -5.82
C LEU A 92 -4.77 -15.72 -5.47
N ILE A 93 -5.64 -14.78 -5.10
CA ILE A 93 -5.23 -13.43 -4.68
C ILE A 93 -4.38 -13.51 -3.41
N GLU A 94 -4.81 -14.26 -2.41
CA GLU A 94 -4.04 -14.45 -1.17
C GLU A 94 -2.65 -15.03 -1.44
N ALA A 95 -2.54 -15.99 -2.35
CA ALA A 95 -1.26 -16.57 -2.74
C ALA A 95 -0.33 -15.53 -3.38
N GLU A 96 -0.84 -14.69 -4.28
CA GLU A 96 -0.03 -13.61 -4.88
C GLU A 96 0.35 -12.54 -3.86
N VAL A 97 -0.56 -12.17 -2.94
CA VAL A 97 -0.28 -11.22 -1.86
C VAL A 97 0.83 -11.73 -0.96
N ASN A 98 0.79 -13.01 -0.58
CA ASN A 98 1.81 -13.61 0.27
C ASN A 98 3.19 -13.63 -0.41
N LYS A 99 3.26 -13.84 -1.73
CA LYS A 99 4.52 -13.75 -2.48
C LYS A 99 5.08 -12.33 -2.45
N VAL A 100 4.27 -11.33 -2.78
CA VAL A 100 4.69 -9.92 -2.81
C VAL A 100 5.13 -9.44 -1.42
N LYS A 101 4.37 -9.79 -0.36
CA LYS A 101 4.73 -9.41 1.01
C LYS A 101 6.03 -10.07 1.49
N ALA A 102 6.31 -11.30 1.07
CA ALA A 102 7.57 -11.97 1.40
C ALA A 102 8.79 -11.23 0.81
N ASP A 103 8.65 -10.69 -0.40
CA ASP A 103 9.69 -9.93 -1.08
C ASP A 103 9.86 -8.50 -0.53
N SER A 104 8.78 -7.90 -0.02
CA SER A 104 8.73 -6.50 0.41
C SER A 104 9.18 -6.22 1.87
N SER A 105 10.01 -7.08 2.49
CA SER A 105 10.43 -6.98 3.91
C SER A 105 11.14 -5.67 4.29
N THR A 106 10.38 -4.58 4.43
CA THR A 106 10.86 -3.25 4.84
C THR A 106 10.21 -2.92 6.17
N SER A 107 11.02 -2.68 7.21
CA SER A 107 10.51 -2.20 8.49
C SER A 107 9.84 -0.84 8.33
N VAL A 108 8.60 -0.70 8.82
CA VAL A 108 7.82 0.55 8.79
C VAL A 108 8.60 1.69 9.45
N GLU A 109 9.32 1.43 10.54
CA GLU A 109 10.12 2.44 11.24
C GLU A 109 11.28 2.99 10.41
N ASN A 110 11.80 2.18 9.49
CA ASN A 110 12.90 2.55 8.59
C ASN A 110 12.39 3.08 7.24
N HIS A 111 11.07 3.21 7.08
CA HIS A 111 10.49 3.65 5.82
C HIS A 111 10.90 5.11 5.52
N PRO A 112 11.25 5.45 4.26
CA PRO A 112 11.72 6.79 3.90
C PRO A 112 10.77 7.92 4.33
N LEU A 113 9.45 7.71 4.29
CA LEU A 113 8.47 8.70 4.72
C LEU A 113 8.51 8.96 6.23
N ILE A 114 8.74 7.95 7.05
CA ILE A 114 8.89 8.09 8.51
C ILE A 114 10.20 8.78 8.83
N ARG A 115 11.28 8.42 8.12
CA ARG A 115 12.56 9.12 8.26
C ARG A 115 12.40 10.61 7.95
N GLN A 116 11.76 10.96 6.83
CA GLN A 116 11.49 12.35 6.45
C GLN A 116 10.57 13.07 7.45
N PHE A 117 9.64 12.35 8.09
CA PHE A 117 8.81 12.92 9.16
C PHE A 117 9.70 13.34 10.34
N ARG A 118 10.53 12.42 10.83
CA ARG A 118 11.44 12.63 11.97
C ARG A 118 12.54 13.66 11.71
N GLU A 119 12.97 13.81 10.46
CA GLU A 119 13.98 14.80 10.07
C GLU A 119 13.42 16.23 9.99
N ALA A 120 12.11 16.38 9.82
CA ALA A 120 11.46 17.68 9.65
C ALA A 120 11.02 18.32 10.98
N VAL A 121 10.68 17.47 11.95
CA VAL A 121 10.36 17.80 13.34
C VAL A 121 11.66 17.95 14.12
#